data_AF-A0A934B2M6-F1
#
_entry.id   AF-A0A934B2M6-F1
#
_cell.length_a   1.000
_cell.length_b   1.000
_cell.length_c   1.000
_cell.angle_alpha   90.00
_cell.angle_beta   90.00
_cell.angle_gamma   90.00
#
_symmetry.space_group_name_H-M   'P 1'
#
loop_
_entity.id
_entity.type
_entity.pdbx_description
1 polymer ?
#
loop_
_entity_poly.entity_id
_entity_poly.type
_entity_poly.pdbx_seq_one_letter_code
_entity_poly.pdbx_strand_id
1 'polypeptide(L)'
;MLKKALLVLMFAGMFFSPVSEGAETSIKGTYQQLPGHQFKYDGKTVEIIEFLSFYCDGCYAFEKAVPVIKGNFPKKIKWKIFPIHWGDGSPKPGEAYYLAEEAGKGEQMKAALFNAHFVEKKDIGNVDVLEGIGAKLGLGFDFGRKLRAGDKAKHVQLALAMADAYKVDETPTLIIAGNIMTNMHPFHHDADALRDNVITILRSIIK
;
A
#
# COMPACT_ATOMS: atom_id res chain seq x y z
N MET A 1 57.29 29.01 49.10
CA MET A 1 55.92 29.43 49.48
C MET A 1 55.05 29.46 48.24
N LEU A 2 53.94 28.75 48.31
CA LEU A 2 52.94 28.54 47.26
C LEU A 2 52.05 29.78 47.14
N LYS A 3 51.64 30.18 45.93
CA LYS A 3 50.25 30.48 45.51
C LYS A 3 50.25 31.27 44.18
N LYS A 4 49.89 30.61 43.08
CA LYS A 4 48.55 30.61 42.42
C LYS A 4 48.38 31.79 41.46
N ALA A 5 48.64 31.54 40.17
CA ALA A 5 48.01 32.26 39.07
C ALA A 5 47.14 31.23 38.32
N LEU A 6 45.82 31.36 38.46
CA LEU A 6 44.84 30.51 37.81
C LEU A 6 44.51 31.16 36.45
N LEU A 7 45.09 30.64 35.36
CA LEU A 7 44.71 31.02 34.01
C LEU A 7 43.61 30.06 33.55
N VAL A 8 42.36 30.55 33.51
CA VAL A 8 41.22 29.82 32.95
C VAL A 8 41.24 30.04 31.43
N LEU A 9 41.68 29.03 30.69
CA LEU A 9 41.57 28.97 29.24
C LEU A 9 40.11 28.65 28.88
N MET A 10 39.35 29.66 28.45
CA MET A 10 38.06 29.47 27.78
C MET A 10 38.29 28.84 26.40
N PHE A 11 38.19 27.51 26.32
CA PHE A 11 38.03 26.81 25.05
C PHE A 11 36.57 27.00 24.59
N ALA A 12 36.34 27.95 23.69
CA ALA A 12 35.09 28.05 22.95
C ALA A 12 35.01 26.85 21.99
N GLY A 13 34.46 25.74 22.47
CA GLY A 13 34.15 24.58 21.65
C GLY A 13 33.08 24.95 20.64
N MET A 14 33.49 25.15 19.39
CA MET A 14 32.59 25.21 18.24
C MET A 14 31.92 23.85 18.12
N PHE A 15 30.69 23.73 18.63
CA PHE A 15 29.83 22.57 18.40
C PHE A 15 29.44 22.58 16.91
N PHE A 16 30.22 21.88 16.08
CA PHE A 16 29.78 21.45 14.77
C PHE A 16 28.71 20.39 14.99
N SER A 17 27.44 20.81 14.95
CA SER A 17 26.35 19.87 14.74
C SER A 17 26.53 19.23 13.36
N PRO A 18 26.57 17.90 13.23
CA PRO A 18 26.50 17.29 11.92
C PRO A 18 25.11 17.63 11.36
N VAL A 19 25.08 18.41 10.29
CA VAL A 19 23.90 18.50 9.43
C VAL A 19 23.73 17.10 8.87
N SER A 20 22.70 16.38 9.33
CA SER A 20 22.24 15.17 8.64
C SER A 20 21.66 15.64 7.32
N GLU A 21 22.51 15.64 6.30
CA GLU A 21 22.12 15.76 4.91
C GLU A 21 21.35 14.48 4.59
N GLY A 22 20.02 14.57 4.71
CA GLY A 22 19.14 13.50 4.26
C GLY A 22 19.43 13.31 2.79
N ALA A 23 19.99 12.15 2.42
CA ALA A 23 20.27 11.82 1.04
C ALA A 23 18.98 12.04 0.23
N GLU A 24 18.93 13.10 -0.58
CA GLU A 24 17.91 13.28 -1.59
C GLU A 24 18.10 12.13 -2.58
N THR A 25 17.41 11.02 -2.33
CA THR A 25 17.26 9.96 -3.30
C THR A 25 16.60 10.61 -4.52
N SER A 26 17.33 10.75 -5.62
CA SER A 26 16.82 11.32 -6.87
C SER A 26 15.82 10.34 -7.53
N ILE A 27 14.68 10.14 -6.87
CA ILE A 27 13.62 9.23 -7.30
C ILE A 27 12.99 9.84 -8.55
N LYS A 28 12.92 9.04 -9.61
CA LYS A 28 12.34 9.43 -10.90
C LYS A 28 10.85 9.10 -10.94
N GLY A 29 10.14 9.74 -11.86
CA GLY A 29 8.70 9.56 -12.07
C GLY A 29 7.88 10.68 -11.46
N THR A 30 6.56 10.56 -11.60
CA THR A 30 5.56 11.48 -11.05
C THR A 30 5.06 10.90 -9.73
N TYR A 31 5.24 11.63 -8.63
CA TYR A 31 4.82 11.21 -7.30
C TYR A 31 4.70 12.42 -6.37
N GLN A 32 4.02 12.22 -5.25
CA GLN A 32 4.05 13.12 -4.10
C GLN A 32 4.87 12.47 -2.99
N GLN A 33 5.78 13.23 -2.39
CA GLN A 33 6.45 12.79 -1.16
C GLN A 33 5.59 13.15 0.05
N LEU A 34 5.30 12.16 0.88
CA LEU A 34 4.42 12.31 2.04
C LEU A 34 5.15 12.96 3.23
N PRO A 35 4.77 14.17 3.66
CA PRO A 35 5.41 14.83 4.79
C PRO A 35 5.23 14.02 6.08
N GLY A 36 6.28 13.94 6.90
CA GLY A 36 6.26 13.20 8.17
C GLY A 36 6.43 11.68 8.04
N HIS A 37 6.45 11.13 6.81
CA HIS A 37 6.75 9.72 6.56
C HIS A 37 8.19 9.54 6.09
N GLN A 38 8.85 8.49 6.60
CA GLN A 38 10.22 8.16 6.24
C GLN A 38 10.27 7.29 4.98
N PHE A 39 11.23 7.58 4.11
CA PHE A 39 11.62 6.70 3.03
C PHE A 39 12.24 5.41 3.60
N LYS A 40 11.79 4.26 3.13
CA LYS A 40 12.19 2.93 3.62
C LYS A 40 12.61 2.04 2.46
N TYR A 41 13.91 1.77 2.39
CA TYR A 41 14.49 0.79 1.49
C TYR A 41 15.66 0.09 2.19
N ASP A 42 15.59 -1.23 2.30
CA ASP A 42 16.59 -2.05 3.00
C ASP A 42 17.78 -2.46 2.11
N GLY A 43 17.86 -1.93 0.89
CA GLY A 43 18.85 -2.29 -0.13
C GLY A 43 18.53 -3.58 -0.90
N LYS A 44 17.45 -4.29 -0.57
CA LYS A 44 17.05 -5.56 -1.20
C LYS A 44 15.63 -5.54 -1.75
N THR A 45 14.68 -5.10 -0.93
CA THR A 45 13.25 -5.12 -1.23
C THR A 45 12.61 -3.76 -0.99
N VAL A 46 11.75 -3.36 -1.91
CA VAL A 46 10.87 -2.18 -1.75
C VAL A 46 9.47 -2.66 -1.36
N GLU A 47 8.94 -2.12 -0.27
CA GLU A 47 7.53 -2.33 0.08
C GLU A 47 6.65 -1.39 -0.74
N ILE A 48 5.54 -1.93 -1.24
CA ILE A 48 4.49 -1.19 -1.93
C ILE A 48 3.18 -1.52 -1.24
N ILE A 49 2.50 -0.50 -0.72
CA ILE A 49 1.14 -0.59 -0.21
C ILE A 49 0.22 -0.10 -1.31
N GLU A 50 -0.74 -0.93 -1.71
CA GLU A 50 -1.82 -0.58 -2.61
C GLU A 50 -3.10 -0.38 -1.80
N PHE A 51 -3.57 0.86 -1.74
CA PHE A 51 -4.94 1.15 -1.34
C PHE A 51 -5.83 0.98 -2.56
N LEU A 52 -6.79 0.06 -2.45
CA LEU A 52 -7.77 -0.22 -3.51
C LEU A 52 -9.18 -0.32 -2.93
N SER A 53 -10.18 -0.08 -3.76
CA SER A 53 -11.56 -0.43 -3.47
C SER A 53 -12.07 -1.44 -4.48
N PHE A 54 -12.75 -2.48 -4.01
CA PHE A 54 -13.39 -3.47 -4.87
C PHE A 54 -14.56 -2.91 -5.69
N TYR A 55 -15.00 -1.68 -5.38
CA TYR A 55 -16.03 -0.94 -6.10
C TYR A 55 -15.44 0.09 -7.09
N CYS A 56 -14.11 0.19 -7.22
CA CYS A 56 -13.47 1.21 -8.05
C CYS A 56 -13.11 0.68 -9.45
N ASP A 57 -13.66 1.32 -10.49
CA ASP A 57 -13.35 0.99 -11.91
C ASP A 57 -11.84 1.12 -12.21
N GLY A 58 -11.19 2.15 -11.68
CA GLY A 58 -9.75 2.37 -11.86
C GLY A 58 -8.90 1.26 -11.24
N CYS A 59 -9.29 0.74 -10.07
CA CYS A 59 -8.62 -0.41 -9.45
C CYS A 59 -8.76 -1.65 -10.33
N TYR A 60 -9.97 -1.90 -10.84
CA TYR A 60 -10.21 -3.03 -11.73
C TYR A 60 -9.41 -2.93 -13.03
N ALA A 61 -9.32 -1.74 -13.62
CA ALA A 61 -8.48 -1.49 -14.79
C ALA A 61 -6.99 -1.73 -14.49
N PHE A 62 -6.52 -1.30 -13.31
CA PHE A 62 -5.12 -1.42 -12.89
C PHE A 62 -4.68 -2.86 -12.56
N GLU A 63 -5.61 -3.80 -12.33
CA GLU A 63 -5.27 -5.21 -12.04
C GLU A 63 -4.34 -5.84 -13.09
N LYS A 64 -4.48 -5.46 -14.37
CA LYS A 64 -3.62 -5.97 -15.46
C LYS A 64 -2.18 -5.45 -15.38
N ALA A 65 -1.96 -4.30 -14.76
CA ALA A 65 -0.65 -3.69 -14.61
C ALA A 65 0.19 -4.38 -13.50
N VAL A 66 -0.45 -4.81 -12.41
CA VAL A 66 0.22 -5.41 -11.25
C VAL A 66 1.17 -6.57 -11.61
N PRO A 67 0.77 -7.60 -12.39
CA PRO A 67 1.69 -8.68 -12.75
C PRO A 67 2.85 -8.21 -13.63
N VAL A 68 2.67 -7.19 -14.47
CA VAL A 68 3.75 -6.62 -15.30
C VAL A 68 4.78 -5.90 -14.43
N ILE A 69 4.32 -5.14 -13.43
CA ILE A 69 5.20 -4.49 -12.43
C ILE A 69 5.96 -5.56 -11.65
N LYS A 70 5.26 -6.55 -11.07
CA LYS A 70 5.89 -7.65 -10.32
C LYS A 70 6.91 -8.42 -11.16
N GLY A 71 6.63 -8.64 -12.44
CA GLY A 71 7.53 -9.31 -13.39
C GLY A 71 8.82 -8.53 -13.68
N ASN A 72 8.81 -7.20 -13.63
CA ASN A 72 10.01 -6.38 -13.80
C ASN A 72 10.95 -6.44 -12.57
N PHE A 73 10.42 -6.77 -11.39
CA PHE A 73 11.17 -6.73 -10.13
C PHE A 73 11.03 -8.05 -9.33
N PRO A 74 11.39 -9.20 -9.93
CA PRO A 74 11.18 -10.50 -9.30
C PRO A 74 11.93 -10.56 -7.97
N LYS A 75 11.20 -10.85 -6.88
CA LYS A 75 11.70 -10.91 -5.49
C LYS A 75 12.28 -9.60 -4.95
N LYS A 76 12.21 -8.49 -5.69
CA LYS A 76 12.71 -7.17 -5.25
C LYS A 76 11.61 -6.24 -4.74
N ILE A 77 10.34 -6.64 -4.83
CA ILE A 77 9.21 -5.89 -4.26
C ILE A 77 8.33 -6.76 -3.36
N LYS A 78 7.76 -6.13 -2.33
CA LYS A 78 6.75 -6.72 -1.44
C LYS A 78 5.47 -5.92 -1.60
N TRP A 79 4.47 -6.52 -2.25
CA TRP A 79 3.20 -5.87 -2.54
C TRP A 79 2.18 -6.23 -1.46
N LYS A 80 1.59 -5.23 -0.81
CA LYS A 80 0.55 -5.38 0.21
C LYS A 80 -0.70 -4.65 -0.25
N ILE A 81 -1.86 -5.25 -0.04
CA ILE A 81 -3.15 -4.63 -0.39
C ILE A 81 -3.88 -4.23 0.88
N PHE A 82 -4.38 -3.00 0.86
CA PHE A 82 -5.17 -2.38 1.91
C PHE A 82 -6.53 -2.06 1.29
N PRO A 83 -7.49 -3.01 1.34
CA PRO A 83 -8.80 -2.79 0.78
C PRO A 83 -9.54 -1.75 1.63
N ILE A 84 -9.99 -0.69 0.97
CA ILE A 84 -10.76 0.39 1.54
C ILE A 84 -12.11 0.52 0.83
N HIS A 85 -13.01 1.28 1.44
CA HIS A 85 -14.31 1.61 0.89
C HIS A 85 -14.70 3.03 1.33
N TRP A 86 -15.61 3.65 0.58
CA TRP A 86 -16.17 4.96 0.91
C TRP A 86 -17.68 4.94 0.81
N GLY A 87 -18.33 5.93 1.42
CA GLY A 87 -19.78 6.07 1.44
C GLY A 87 -20.47 4.81 1.93
N ASP A 88 -21.50 4.39 1.21
CA ASP A 88 -22.32 3.21 1.54
C ASP A 88 -21.69 1.87 1.12
N GLY A 89 -20.42 1.87 0.68
CA GLY A 89 -19.70 0.65 0.33
C GLY A 89 -19.56 -0.28 1.53
N SER A 90 -19.89 -1.56 1.34
CA SER A 90 -19.74 -2.57 2.39
C SER A 90 -18.26 -2.88 2.67
N PRO A 91 -17.85 -3.12 3.94
CA PRO A 91 -16.50 -3.58 4.26
C PRO A 91 -16.28 -5.06 3.90
N LYS A 92 -17.35 -5.81 3.64
CA LYS A 92 -17.32 -7.28 3.49
C LYS A 92 -16.41 -7.81 2.38
N PRO A 93 -16.30 -7.17 1.20
CA PRO A 93 -15.29 -7.55 0.20
C PRO A 93 -13.85 -7.51 0.75
N GLY A 94 -13.51 -6.47 1.53
CA GLY A 94 -12.20 -6.33 2.17
C GLY A 94 -11.96 -7.41 3.23
N GLU A 95 -13.00 -7.73 4.02
CA GLU A 95 -12.93 -8.84 4.97
C GLU A 95 -12.72 -10.20 4.28
N ALA A 96 -13.46 -10.45 3.19
CA ALA A 96 -13.32 -11.66 2.38
C ALA A 96 -11.91 -11.77 1.77
N TYR A 97 -11.35 -10.66 1.29
CA TYR A 97 -9.97 -10.59 0.80
C TYR A 97 -8.98 -11.00 1.90
N TYR A 98 -9.06 -10.39 3.08
CA TYR A 98 -8.12 -10.71 4.17
C TYR A 98 -8.25 -12.16 4.66
N LEU A 99 -9.47 -12.71 4.74
CA LEU A 99 -9.67 -14.13 5.07
C LEU A 99 -9.04 -15.05 4.01
N ALA A 100 -9.17 -14.70 2.73
CA ALA A 100 -8.56 -15.46 1.65
C ALA A 100 -7.02 -15.31 1.62
N GLU A 101 -6.49 -14.13 1.96
CA GLU A 101 -5.06 -13.88 2.08
C GLU A 101 -4.42 -14.79 3.13
N GLU A 102 -5.04 -14.93 4.31
CA GLU A 102 -4.57 -15.88 5.35
C GLU A 102 -4.54 -17.33 4.87
N ALA A 103 -5.43 -17.69 3.95
CA ALA A 103 -5.49 -19.02 3.34
C ALA A 103 -4.58 -19.16 2.11
N GLY A 104 -3.76 -18.15 1.79
CA GLY A 104 -2.87 -18.15 0.61
C GLY A 104 -3.60 -17.98 -0.73
N LYS A 105 -4.85 -17.50 -0.71
CA LYS A 105 -5.72 -17.31 -1.89
C LYS A 105 -6.11 -15.85 -2.14
N GLY A 106 -5.36 -14.90 -1.58
CA GLY A 106 -5.65 -13.46 -1.67
C GLY A 106 -5.74 -12.94 -3.11
N GLU A 107 -4.80 -13.31 -3.99
CA GLU A 107 -4.80 -12.89 -5.40
C GLU A 107 -6.03 -13.45 -6.15
N GLN A 108 -6.37 -14.72 -5.91
CA GLN A 108 -7.55 -15.35 -6.52
C GLN A 108 -8.85 -14.72 -6.02
N MET A 109 -8.93 -14.40 -4.72
CA MET A 109 -10.08 -13.69 -4.15
C MET A 109 -10.20 -12.28 -4.71
N LYS A 110 -9.09 -11.53 -4.81
CA LYS A 110 -9.09 -10.20 -5.43
C LYS A 110 -9.65 -10.23 -6.84
N ALA A 111 -9.14 -11.12 -7.69
CA ALA A 111 -9.62 -11.29 -9.05
C ALA A 111 -11.10 -11.69 -9.11
N ALA A 112 -11.54 -12.59 -8.21
CA ALA A 112 -12.93 -13.04 -8.16
C ALA A 112 -13.90 -11.95 -7.68
N LEU A 113 -13.50 -11.10 -6.73
CA LEU A 113 -14.30 -9.97 -6.25
C LEU A 113 -14.50 -8.94 -7.37
N PHE A 114 -13.42 -8.57 -8.06
CA PHE A 114 -13.51 -7.66 -9.19
C PHE A 114 -14.37 -8.22 -10.33
N ASN A 115 -14.19 -9.50 -10.67
CA ASN A 115 -15.02 -10.15 -11.68
C ASN A 115 -16.49 -10.19 -11.28
N ALA A 116 -16.79 -10.57 -10.04
CA ALA A 116 -18.15 -10.62 -9.52
C ALA A 116 -18.83 -9.25 -9.61
N HIS A 117 -18.14 -8.18 -9.23
CA HIS A 117 -18.71 -6.83 -9.26
C HIS A 117 -18.81 -6.24 -10.67
N PHE A 118 -17.72 -6.21 -11.43
CA PHE A 118 -17.64 -5.48 -12.70
C PHE A 118 -18.14 -6.29 -13.90
N VAL A 119 -18.01 -7.60 -13.88
CA VAL A 119 -18.40 -8.49 -15.00
C VAL A 119 -19.74 -9.18 -14.72
N GLU A 120 -19.85 -9.88 -13.60
CA GLU A 120 -21.06 -10.63 -13.25
C GLU A 120 -22.18 -9.75 -12.67
N LYS A 121 -21.89 -8.48 -12.36
CA LYS A 121 -22.82 -7.51 -11.77
C LYS A 121 -23.47 -8.01 -10.47
N LYS A 122 -22.72 -8.76 -9.67
CA LYS A 122 -23.15 -9.24 -8.35
C LYS A 122 -22.84 -8.21 -7.27
N ASP A 123 -23.73 -8.18 -6.28
CA ASP A 123 -23.50 -7.41 -5.06
C ASP A 123 -22.47 -8.11 -4.17
N ILE A 124 -21.23 -7.63 -4.22
CA ILE A 124 -20.15 -8.11 -3.37
C ILE A 124 -20.28 -7.62 -1.91
N GLY A 125 -21.21 -6.73 -1.59
CA GLY A 125 -21.57 -6.40 -0.21
C GLY A 125 -22.39 -7.50 0.47
N ASN A 126 -23.04 -8.36 -0.31
CA ASN A 126 -23.82 -9.49 0.19
C ASN A 126 -22.92 -10.67 0.59
N VAL A 127 -23.02 -11.08 1.86
CA VAL A 127 -22.21 -12.17 2.42
C VAL A 127 -22.44 -13.50 1.70
N ASP A 128 -23.65 -13.80 1.22
CA ASP A 128 -23.95 -15.06 0.53
C ASP A 128 -23.21 -15.13 -0.84
N VAL A 129 -23.08 -13.98 -1.52
CA VAL A 129 -22.28 -13.87 -2.76
C VAL A 129 -20.82 -14.16 -2.46
N LEU A 130 -20.28 -13.56 -1.41
CA LEU A 130 -18.89 -13.74 -0.99
C LEU A 130 -18.60 -15.18 -0.53
N GLU A 131 -19.52 -15.82 0.17
CA GLU A 131 -19.43 -17.23 0.54
C GLU A 131 -19.40 -18.13 -0.69
N GLY A 132 -20.22 -17.84 -1.71
CA GLY A 132 -20.18 -18.54 -2.98
C GLY A 132 -18.83 -18.41 -3.70
N ILE A 133 -18.21 -17.22 -3.67
CA ILE A 133 -16.86 -17.00 -4.19
C ILE A 133 -15.85 -17.83 -3.38
N GLY A 134 -15.91 -17.76 -2.05
CA GLY A 134 -15.04 -18.52 -1.16
C GLY A 134 -15.12 -20.03 -1.40
N ALA A 135 -16.33 -20.57 -1.57
CA ALA A 135 -16.55 -21.98 -1.88
C ALA A 135 -15.93 -22.40 -3.23
N LYS A 136 -16.10 -21.59 -4.29
CA LYS A 136 -15.46 -21.83 -5.61
C LYS A 136 -13.94 -21.80 -5.52
N LEU A 137 -13.40 -20.96 -4.66
CA LEU A 137 -11.96 -20.90 -4.39
C LEU A 137 -11.49 -22.02 -3.47
N GLY A 138 -12.38 -22.85 -2.92
CA GLY A 138 -12.04 -23.89 -1.95
C GLY A 138 -11.52 -23.32 -0.62
N LEU A 139 -12.07 -22.18 -0.19
CA LEU A 139 -11.96 -21.71 1.19
C LEU A 139 -12.94 -22.55 2.02
N GLY A 140 -12.43 -23.30 2.99
CA GLY A 140 -13.18 -24.34 3.70
C GLY A 140 -14.44 -23.82 4.39
N PHE A 141 -15.20 -24.75 5.00
CA PHE A 141 -16.51 -24.46 5.62
C PHE A 141 -16.50 -23.29 6.62
N ASP A 142 -15.34 -22.99 7.21
CA ASP A 142 -15.19 -21.94 8.20
C ASP A 142 -15.19 -20.52 7.61
N PHE A 143 -14.93 -20.36 6.30
CA PHE A 143 -14.84 -19.05 5.66
C PHE A 143 -16.10 -18.22 5.87
N GLY A 144 -17.27 -18.79 5.58
CA GLY A 144 -18.55 -18.09 5.72
C GLY A 144 -18.87 -17.71 7.17
N ARG A 145 -18.60 -18.63 8.11
CA ARG A 145 -18.75 -18.36 9.55
C ARG A 145 -17.90 -17.16 9.98
N LYS A 146 -16.61 -17.15 9.62
CA LYS A 146 -15.69 -16.04 9.94
C LYS A 146 -16.10 -14.72 9.29
N LEU A 147 -16.54 -14.78 8.03
CA LEU A 147 -16.98 -13.60 7.29
C LEU A 147 -18.26 -12.97 7.89
N ARG A 148 -19.23 -13.80 8.28
CA ARG A 148 -20.44 -13.36 8.99
C ARG A 148 -20.10 -12.78 10.37
N ALA A 149 -19.19 -13.44 11.11
CA ALA A 149 -18.75 -13.00 12.42
C ALA A 149 -17.95 -11.69 12.40
N GLY A 150 -17.40 -11.30 11.25
CA GLY A 150 -16.65 -10.07 11.11
C GLY A 150 -15.19 -10.18 11.56
N ASP A 151 -14.59 -11.37 11.45
CA ASP A 151 -13.23 -11.66 11.94
C ASP A 151 -12.16 -10.70 11.39
N LYS A 152 -12.42 -10.12 10.20
CA LYS A 152 -11.52 -9.17 9.52
C LYS A 152 -12.01 -7.73 9.54
N ALA A 153 -13.13 -7.41 10.20
CA ALA A 153 -13.64 -6.05 10.31
C ALA A 153 -12.60 -5.07 10.87
N LYS A 154 -11.85 -5.46 11.91
CA LYS A 154 -10.77 -4.62 12.48
C LYS A 154 -9.63 -4.40 11.50
N HIS A 155 -9.33 -5.35 10.62
CA HIS A 155 -8.26 -5.20 9.62
C HIS A 155 -8.67 -4.20 8.55
N VAL A 156 -9.93 -4.24 8.10
CA VAL A 156 -10.49 -3.24 7.17
C VAL A 156 -10.54 -1.86 7.81
N GLN A 157 -10.93 -1.74 9.09
CA GLN A 157 -10.87 -0.47 9.82
C GLN A 157 -9.44 0.08 9.92
N LEU A 158 -8.46 -0.79 10.15
CA LEU A 158 -7.04 -0.42 10.14
C LEU A 158 -6.60 0.05 8.76
N ALA A 159 -7.08 -0.57 7.68
CA ALA A 159 -6.80 -0.13 6.33
C ALA A 159 -7.35 1.27 6.05
N LEU A 160 -8.57 1.56 6.50
CA LEU A 160 -9.17 2.91 6.41
C LEU A 160 -8.40 3.95 7.22
N ALA A 161 -8.02 3.63 8.47
CA ALA A 161 -7.23 4.53 9.31
C ALA A 161 -5.84 4.79 8.70
N MET A 162 -5.23 3.78 8.08
CA MET A 162 -3.97 3.93 7.37
C MET A 162 -4.13 4.79 6.11
N ALA A 163 -5.22 4.64 5.36
CA ALA A 163 -5.54 5.50 4.23
C ALA A 163 -5.65 6.97 4.65
N ASP A 164 -6.37 7.26 5.75
CA ASP A 164 -6.47 8.60 6.33
C ASP A 164 -5.10 9.15 6.78
N ALA A 165 -4.30 8.34 7.49
CA ALA A 165 -2.96 8.73 7.92
C ALA A 165 -2.03 9.08 6.74
N TYR A 166 -2.17 8.35 5.63
CA TYR A 166 -1.46 8.64 4.39
C TYR A 166 -2.11 9.74 3.54
N LYS A 167 -3.28 10.25 3.92
CA LYS A 167 -4.09 11.22 3.17
C LYS A 167 -4.51 10.71 1.79
N VAL A 168 -4.86 9.44 1.71
CA VAL A 168 -5.40 8.80 0.51
C VAL A 168 -6.84 9.25 0.29
N ASP A 169 -7.11 9.94 -0.82
CA ASP A 169 -8.41 10.47 -1.20
C ASP A 169 -9.00 9.81 -2.46
N GLU A 170 -8.21 9.03 -3.20
CA GLU A 170 -8.66 8.23 -4.34
C GLU A 170 -8.01 6.83 -4.39
N THR A 171 -8.58 5.95 -5.20
CA THR A 171 -8.01 4.63 -5.50
C THR A 171 -7.93 4.38 -7.01
N PRO A 172 -6.96 3.56 -7.47
CA PRO A 172 -5.88 2.98 -6.70
C PRO A 172 -4.84 4.04 -6.32
N THR A 173 -4.35 3.97 -5.08
CA THR A 173 -3.23 4.78 -4.60
C THR A 173 -2.14 3.86 -4.07
N LEU A 174 -0.91 4.09 -4.52
CA LEU A 174 0.26 3.31 -4.13
C LEU A 174 1.17 4.14 -3.23
N ILE A 175 1.56 3.56 -2.09
CA ILE A 175 2.63 4.08 -1.24
C ILE A 175 3.86 3.18 -1.43
N ILE A 176 4.85 3.71 -2.12
CA ILE A 176 6.11 3.04 -2.44
C ILE A 176 7.17 3.49 -1.43
N ALA A 177 7.95 2.53 -0.92
CA ALA A 177 9.04 2.79 0.02
C ALA A 177 8.61 3.64 1.24
N GLY A 178 7.37 3.51 1.69
CA GLY A 178 6.85 4.13 2.90
C GLY A 178 6.46 5.62 2.82
N ASN A 179 6.92 6.37 1.81
CA ASN A 179 6.60 7.81 1.69
C ASN A 179 6.45 8.35 0.26
N ILE A 180 6.54 7.52 -0.78
CA ILE A 180 6.37 7.93 -2.18
C ILE A 180 4.96 7.56 -2.61
N MET A 181 4.06 8.53 -2.68
CA MET A 181 2.68 8.35 -3.09
C MET A 181 2.51 8.59 -4.59
N THR A 182 1.85 7.67 -5.29
CA THR A 182 1.40 7.85 -6.68
C THR A 182 0.03 7.23 -6.87
N ASN A 183 -0.79 7.82 -7.72
CA ASN A 183 -2.16 7.40 -8.01
C ASN A 183 -2.48 7.67 -9.49
N MET A 184 -3.73 7.46 -9.91
CA MET A 184 -4.12 7.54 -11.32
C MET A 184 -4.41 8.95 -11.81
N HIS A 185 -4.68 9.91 -10.91
CA HIS A 185 -5.09 11.26 -11.28
C HIS A 185 -4.13 12.00 -12.23
N PRO A 186 -2.80 12.02 -12.01
CA PRO A 186 -1.85 12.69 -12.92
C PRO A 186 -1.80 12.09 -14.33
N PHE A 187 -2.34 10.89 -14.51
CA PHE A 187 -2.31 10.13 -15.75
C PHE A 187 -3.67 10.08 -16.44
N HIS A 188 -4.59 10.99 -16.11
CA HIS A 188 -5.94 11.04 -16.69
C HIS A 188 -6.68 9.69 -16.58
N HIS A 189 -6.47 8.97 -15.48
CA HIS A 189 -7.01 7.64 -15.24
C HIS A 189 -6.58 6.55 -16.24
N ASP A 190 -5.40 6.70 -16.86
CA ASP A 190 -4.74 5.65 -17.65
C ASP A 190 -3.94 4.70 -16.75
N ALA A 191 -4.36 3.43 -16.71
CA ALA A 191 -3.73 2.38 -15.91
C ALA A 191 -2.33 1.99 -16.42
N ASP A 192 -2.09 2.05 -17.74
CA ASP A 192 -0.80 1.73 -18.34
C ASP A 192 0.22 2.84 -18.08
N ALA A 193 -0.22 4.11 -18.10
CA ALA A 193 0.63 5.23 -17.73
C ALA A 193 1.02 5.16 -16.23
N LEU A 194 0.08 4.85 -15.33
CA LEU A 194 0.40 4.61 -13.91
C LEU A 194 1.38 3.44 -13.76
N ARG A 195 1.17 2.32 -14.47
CA ARG A 195 2.09 1.17 -14.47
C ARG A 195 3.52 1.60 -14.82
N ASP A 196 3.67 2.33 -15.92
CA ASP A 196 4.98 2.72 -16.44
C ASP A 196 5.67 3.72 -15.49
N ASN A 197 4.89 4.59 -14.85
CA ASN A 197 5.38 5.46 -13.78
C ASN A 197 5.88 4.66 -12.57
N VAL A 198 5.13 3.67 -12.10
CA VAL A 198 5.54 2.81 -10.97
C VAL A 198 6.83 2.06 -11.30
N ILE A 199 6.97 1.53 -12.51
CA ILE A 199 8.21 0.91 -12.97
C ILE A 199 9.37 1.92 -12.96
N THR A 200 9.13 3.15 -13.38
CA THR A 200 10.12 4.23 -13.39
C THR A 200 10.59 4.59 -11.97
N ILE A 201 9.67 4.73 -11.03
CA ILE A 201 9.97 4.95 -9.61
C ILE A 201 10.82 3.80 -9.07
N LEU A 202 10.36 2.57 -9.25
CA LEU A 202 11.04 1.39 -8.71
C LEU A 202 12.45 1.19 -9.29
N ARG A 203 12.67 1.44 -10.59
CA ARG A 203 14.02 1.41 -11.20
C ARG A 203 14.97 2.45 -10.64
N SER A 204 14.45 3.58 -10.14
CA SER A 204 15.29 4.61 -9.50
C SER A 204 15.68 4.26 -8.05
N ILE A 205 14.86 3.45 -7.37
CA ILE A 205 15.12 2.97 -6.00
C ILE A 205 16.01 1.72 -6.02
N ILE A 206 15.62 0.75 -6.86
CA ILE A 206 16.23 -0.57 -6.94
C ILE A 206 17.37 -0.51 -7.95
N LYS A 207 18.60 -0.50 -7.45
CA LYS A 207 19.81 -0.64 -8.28
C LYS A 207 20.01 -2.07 -8.77
#